data_AF-A0AAE6WE30-F1
#
_entry.id   AF-A0AAE6WE30-F1
#
_cell.length_a   1.000
_cell.length_b   1.000
_cell.length_c   1.000
_cell.angle_alpha   90.00
_cell.angle_beta   90.00
_cell.angle_gamma   90.00
#
_symmetry.space_group_name_H-M   'P 1'
#
loop_
_entity.id
_entity.type
_entity.pdbx_description
1 polymer ?
#
loop_
_entity_poly.entity_id
_entity_poly.type
_entity_poly.pdbx_seq_one_letter_code
_entity_poly.pdbx_strand_id
1 'polypeptide(L)'
;MRCPTCGYTNLPKEMYCKQCGMSLPKAPRSKLPLVIIISFLIFTAIGTGVAYYFGVLNNDPKYVSYDKLELNDIAGRWKLDDGEMTTKLPRSITIKKNKVTYEMDGENFSFTVDKRIIYEQSKMVAFYNKDNDEGIAVALMKLKLKGVDRVELFLAGNNDKDAFGSYIREGK
;
A
#
# COMPACT_ATOMS: atom_id res chain seq x y z
N MET A 1 29.42 25.53 -36.96
CA MET A 1 28.59 24.73 -37.87
C MET A 1 28.99 25.03 -39.31
N ARG A 2 29.23 24.00 -40.13
CA ARG A 2 29.65 24.17 -41.53
C ARG A 2 28.43 24.49 -42.40
N CYS A 3 28.51 25.52 -43.24
CA CYS A 3 27.44 25.86 -44.17
C CYS A 3 27.35 24.76 -45.23
N PRO A 4 26.15 24.19 -45.47
CA PRO A 4 25.99 23.12 -46.46
C PRO A 4 26.24 23.61 -47.89
N THR A 5 26.13 24.91 -48.15
CA THR A 5 26.17 25.47 -49.50
C THR A 5 27.57 25.91 -49.93
N CYS A 6 28.29 26.64 -49.07
CA CYS A 6 29.63 27.13 -49.41
C CYS A 6 30.75 26.42 -48.63
N GLY A 7 30.42 25.53 -47.69
CA GLY A 7 31.41 24.83 -46.88
C GLY A 7 32.12 25.68 -45.83
N TYR A 8 31.79 26.97 -45.67
CA TYR A 8 32.40 27.82 -44.64
C TYR A 8 32.00 27.38 -43.23
N THR A 9 32.93 27.42 -42.27
CA THR A 9 32.68 27.02 -40.88
C THR A 9 32.29 28.24 -40.04
N ASN A 10 31.00 28.36 -39.75
CA ASN A 10 30.41 29.44 -38.96
C ASN A 10 30.45 29.11 -37.45
N LEU A 11 30.30 30.11 -36.58
CA LEU A 11 30.25 29.88 -35.12
C LEU A 11 28.97 29.13 -34.70
N PRO A 12 28.99 28.33 -33.63
CA PRO A 12 27.78 27.73 -33.07
C PRO A 12 26.80 28.84 -32.64
N LYS A 13 25.54 28.77 -33.11
CA LYS A 13 24.41 29.73 -32.89
C LYS A 13 24.28 30.88 -33.90
N GLU A 14 25.13 31.01 -34.91
CA GLU A 14 24.87 31.95 -36.01
C GLU A 14 23.63 31.52 -36.83
N MET A 15 22.71 32.44 -37.10
CA MET A 15 21.48 32.15 -37.84
C MET A 15 21.65 32.19 -39.36
N TYR A 16 22.71 32.86 -39.84
CA TYR A 16 23.05 33.00 -41.27
C TYR A 16 24.55 32.82 -41.48
N CYS A 17 24.96 32.33 -42.65
CA CYS A 17 26.34 32.14 -43.01
C CYS A 17 27.02 33.48 -43.32
N LYS A 18 28.15 33.76 -42.68
CA LYS A 18 28.92 35.00 -42.88
C LYS A 18 29.49 35.17 -44.29
N GLN A 19 29.69 34.07 -45.03
CA GLN A 19 30.30 34.12 -46.36
C GLN A 19 29.29 34.23 -47.50
N CYS A 20 28.14 33.54 -47.42
CA CYS A 20 27.16 33.50 -48.50
C CYS A 20 25.75 33.99 -48.11
N GLY A 21 25.53 34.37 -46.85
CA GLY A 21 24.24 34.88 -46.35
C GLY A 21 23.16 33.82 -46.12
N MET A 22 23.39 32.54 -46.45
CA MET A 22 22.37 31.50 -46.30
C MET A 22 22.01 31.22 -44.84
N SER A 23 20.74 30.99 -44.53
CA SER A 23 20.29 30.60 -43.17
C SER A 23 20.85 29.24 -42.74
N LEU A 24 21.30 29.13 -41.48
CA LEU A 24 21.83 27.91 -40.89
C LEU A 24 20.78 27.22 -39.98
N PRO A 25 20.73 25.88 -39.95
CA PRO A 25 19.80 25.16 -39.08
C PRO A 25 20.10 25.43 -37.60
N LYS A 26 19.06 25.69 -36.78
CA LYS A 26 19.22 25.85 -35.33
C LYS A 26 19.65 24.52 -34.69
N ALA A 27 20.72 24.54 -33.91
CA ALA A 27 21.12 23.38 -33.12
C ALA A 27 20.04 23.04 -32.07
N PRO A 28 19.66 21.76 -31.91
CA PRO A 28 18.63 21.37 -30.94
C PRO A 28 19.11 21.59 -29.49
N ARG A 29 18.25 22.20 -28.67
CA ARG A 29 18.47 22.36 -27.21
C ARG A 29 18.35 20.99 -26.52
N SER A 30 19.38 20.57 -25.79
CA SER A 30 19.41 19.34 -25.00
C SER A 30 18.34 19.34 -23.90
N LYS A 31 17.49 18.29 -23.85
CA LYS A 31 16.43 18.06 -22.85
C LYS A 31 16.89 17.16 -21.68
N LEU A 32 18.14 17.27 -21.25
CA LEU A 32 18.73 16.28 -20.34
C LEU A 32 18.25 16.29 -18.86
N PRO A 33 17.79 17.41 -18.23
CA PRO A 33 17.42 17.37 -16.81
C PRO A 33 16.02 16.77 -16.54
N LEU A 34 15.10 16.78 -17.51
CA LEU A 34 13.74 16.25 -17.30
C LEU A 34 13.67 14.72 -17.36
N VAL A 35 14.51 14.08 -18.17
CA VAL A 35 14.47 12.63 -18.37
C VAL A 35 14.85 11.89 -17.09
N ILE A 36 15.88 12.35 -16.37
CA ILE A 36 16.37 11.71 -15.14
C ILE A 36 15.31 11.74 -14.02
N ILE A 37 14.60 12.87 -13.87
CA ILE A 37 13.54 13.04 -12.84
C ILE A 37 12.35 12.12 -13.15
N ILE A 38 11.94 12.04 -14.42
CA ILE A 38 10.84 11.16 -14.86
C ILE A 38 11.24 9.69 -14.68
N SER A 39 12.47 9.30 -14.99
CA SER A 39 12.96 7.94 -14.76
C SER A 39 12.93 7.57 -13.28
N PHE A 40 13.37 8.45 -12.37
CA PHE A 40 13.34 8.18 -10.93
C PHE A 40 11.91 7.99 -10.40
N LEU A 41 10.97 8.85 -10.82
CA LEU A 41 9.56 8.77 -10.42
C LEU A 41 8.90 7.49 -10.96
N ILE A 42 9.24 7.10 -12.20
CA ILE A 42 8.76 5.86 -12.80
C ILE A 42 9.38 4.64 -12.11
N PHE A 43 10.66 4.65 -11.75
CA PHE A 43 11.28 3.53 -11.02
C PHE A 43 10.73 3.39 -9.59
N THR A 44 10.37 4.48 -8.91
CA THR A 44 9.68 4.40 -7.61
C THR A 44 8.24 3.93 -7.73
N ALA A 45 7.50 4.42 -8.74
CA ALA A 45 6.10 4.03 -8.96
C ALA A 45 5.97 2.60 -9.51
N ILE A 46 6.92 2.15 -10.33
CA ILE A 46 7.02 0.76 -10.78
C ILE A 46 7.52 -0.09 -9.61
N GLY A 47 8.49 0.34 -8.80
CA GLY A 47 8.94 -0.46 -7.64
C GLY A 47 7.83 -0.73 -6.62
N THR A 48 7.04 0.29 -6.25
CA THR A 48 5.90 0.13 -5.34
C THR A 48 4.71 -0.52 -6.03
N GLY A 49 4.40 -0.12 -7.26
CA GLY A 49 3.31 -0.69 -8.05
C GLY A 49 3.51 -2.16 -8.38
N VAL A 50 4.72 -2.59 -8.77
CA VAL A 50 5.09 -3.98 -9.08
C VAL A 50 5.14 -4.83 -7.81
N ALA A 51 5.48 -4.29 -6.64
CA ALA A 51 5.35 -5.02 -5.38
C ALA A 51 3.88 -5.29 -5.00
N TYR A 52 2.96 -4.38 -5.37
CA TYR A 52 1.52 -4.61 -5.26
C TYR A 52 0.96 -5.52 -6.39
N TYR A 53 1.56 -5.49 -7.58
CA TYR A 53 1.05 -6.17 -8.79
C TYR A 53 1.61 -7.59 -8.98
N PHE A 54 2.82 -7.85 -8.52
CA PHE A 54 3.41 -9.18 -8.45
C PHE A 54 3.41 -9.59 -6.99
N GLY A 55 2.63 -10.62 -6.65
CA GLY A 55 2.53 -11.23 -5.32
C GLY A 55 3.84 -11.85 -4.82
N VAL A 56 4.87 -11.01 -4.65
CA VAL A 56 6.19 -11.35 -4.11
C VAL A 56 6.16 -11.40 -2.57
N LEU A 57 5.04 -11.01 -1.94
CA LEU A 57 4.84 -11.13 -0.50
C LEU A 57 3.36 -11.44 -0.15
N ASN A 58 2.77 -12.52 -0.68
CA ASN A 58 1.53 -13.03 -0.07
C ASN A 58 1.88 -13.63 1.31
N ASN A 59 2.05 -12.77 2.32
CA ASN A 59 2.21 -13.14 3.73
C ASN A 59 0.88 -13.54 4.37
N ASP A 60 -0.10 -13.93 3.56
CA ASP A 60 -1.43 -14.31 4.01
C ASP A 60 -1.33 -15.41 5.08
N PRO A 61 -2.07 -15.30 6.20
CA PRO A 61 -2.08 -16.39 7.16
C PRO A 61 -2.74 -17.61 6.53
N LYS A 62 -2.45 -18.78 7.12
CA LYS A 62 -3.26 -19.97 6.84
C LYS A 62 -4.72 -19.65 7.18
N TYR A 63 -5.63 -19.93 6.25
CA TYR A 63 -7.05 -19.82 6.54
C TYR A 63 -7.47 -20.83 7.61
N VAL A 64 -8.16 -20.33 8.63
CA VAL A 64 -8.77 -21.10 9.71
C VAL A 64 -10.24 -20.68 9.81
N SER A 65 -11.13 -21.64 10.00
CA SER A 65 -12.55 -21.35 10.21
C SER A 65 -12.77 -20.63 11.55
N TYR A 66 -13.79 -19.78 11.63
CA TYR A 66 -14.03 -18.93 12.80
C TYR A 66 -14.08 -19.72 14.13
N ASP A 67 -14.76 -20.86 14.15
CA ASP A 67 -14.91 -21.74 15.31
C ASP A 67 -13.56 -22.28 15.86
N LYS A 68 -12.51 -22.29 15.02
CA LYS A 68 -11.17 -22.79 15.35
C LYS A 68 -10.11 -21.69 15.41
N LEU A 69 -10.47 -20.45 15.11
CA LEU A 69 -9.55 -19.34 15.00
C LEU A 69 -9.00 -18.98 16.38
N GLU A 70 -7.67 -19.05 16.53
CA GLU A 70 -6.95 -18.62 17.72
C GLU A 70 -6.13 -17.34 17.44
N LEU A 71 -5.80 -16.59 18.50
CA LEU A 71 -5.11 -15.30 18.37
C LEU A 71 -3.75 -15.42 17.66
N ASN A 72 -3.05 -16.54 17.86
CA ASN A 72 -1.77 -16.81 17.22
C ASN A 72 -1.88 -17.05 15.72
N ASP A 73 -3.02 -17.53 15.21
CA ASP A 73 -3.25 -17.71 13.77
C ASP A 73 -3.25 -16.35 13.04
N ILE A 74 -3.63 -15.30 13.75
CA ILE A 74 -3.70 -13.92 13.26
C ILE A 74 -2.54 -13.05 13.77
N ALA A 75 -1.51 -13.63 14.39
CA ALA A 75 -0.34 -12.89 14.88
C ALA A 75 0.48 -12.25 13.74
N GLY A 76 0.55 -10.93 13.70
CA GLY A 76 1.20 -10.16 12.66
C GLY A 76 0.82 -8.69 12.73
N ARG A 77 1.35 -7.91 11.77
CA ARG A 77 0.91 -6.54 11.54
C ARG A 77 -0.09 -6.53 10.38
N TRP A 78 -1.17 -5.80 10.57
CA TRP A 78 -2.32 -5.72 9.71
C TRP A 78 -2.61 -4.27 9.42
N LYS A 79 -2.83 -3.95 8.15
CA LYS A 79 -3.18 -2.61 7.70
C LYS A 79 -4.57 -2.64 7.07
N LEU A 80 -5.39 -1.66 7.40
CA LEU A 80 -6.70 -1.49 6.80
C LEU A 80 -6.54 -1.37 5.27
N ASP A 81 -7.32 -2.12 4.49
CA ASP A 81 -7.36 -1.95 3.04
C ASP A 81 -8.12 -0.65 2.70
N ASP A 82 -7.56 0.16 1.81
CA ASP A 82 -7.94 1.57 1.56
C ASP A 82 -9.29 1.74 0.81
N GLY A 83 -10.26 0.83 1.02
CA GLY A 83 -11.65 0.94 0.52
C GLY A 83 -12.43 2.10 1.15
N GLU A 84 -13.70 2.29 0.75
CA GLU A 84 -14.55 3.38 1.29
C GLU A 84 -14.54 3.38 2.82
N MET A 85 -13.92 4.42 3.36
CA MET A 85 -13.54 4.53 4.76
C MET A 85 -14.78 4.65 5.65
N THR A 86 -14.89 3.78 6.66
CA THR A 86 -15.66 4.13 7.86
C THR A 86 -14.72 4.81 8.85
N THR A 87 -15.13 5.96 9.39
CA THR A 87 -14.30 6.84 10.23
C THR A 87 -14.02 6.30 11.65
N LYS A 88 -14.22 5.00 11.89
CA LYS A 88 -14.20 4.41 13.24
C LYS A 88 -13.47 3.07 13.34
N LEU A 89 -12.59 2.77 12.38
CA LEU A 89 -11.78 1.56 12.40
C LEU A 89 -10.30 1.88 12.59
N PRO A 90 -9.54 1.00 13.28
CA PRO A 90 -8.11 1.16 13.36
C PRO A 90 -7.43 1.20 12.00
N ARG A 91 -6.46 2.11 11.84
CA ARG A 91 -5.65 2.17 10.61
C ARG A 91 -4.70 0.99 10.51
N SER A 92 -4.18 0.57 11.66
CA SER A 92 -3.31 -0.59 11.76
C SER A 92 -3.54 -1.35 13.06
N ILE A 93 -3.30 -2.66 13.01
CA ILE A 93 -3.44 -3.58 14.13
C ILE A 93 -2.20 -4.47 14.16
N THR A 94 -1.59 -4.60 15.33
CA THR A 94 -0.48 -5.51 15.57
C THR A 94 -0.88 -6.50 16.64
N ILE A 95 -0.76 -7.79 16.31
CA ILE A 95 -1.08 -8.91 17.21
C ILE A 95 0.21 -9.67 17.49
N LYS A 96 0.59 -9.74 18.77
CA LYS A 96 1.81 -10.43 19.20
C LYS A 96 1.57 -11.14 20.54
N LYS A 97 1.70 -12.47 20.53
CA LYS A 97 1.39 -13.32 21.69
C LYS A 97 -0.07 -13.08 22.12
N ASN A 98 -0.28 -12.61 23.35
CA ASN A 98 -1.58 -12.25 23.91
C ASN A 98 -1.83 -10.73 23.92
N LYS A 99 -1.02 -9.92 23.23
CA LYS A 99 -1.18 -8.47 23.19
C LYS A 99 -1.66 -8.01 21.83
N VAL A 100 -2.67 -7.15 21.83
CA VAL A 100 -3.17 -6.43 20.66
C VAL A 100 -2.80 -4.96 20.83
N THR A 101 -2.27 -4.35 19.77
CA THR A 101 -1.97 -2.92 19.67
C THR A 101 -2.61 -2.38 18.42
N TYR A 102 -3.24 -1.21 18.49
CA TYR A 102 -3.91 -0.62 17.33
C TYR A 102 -3.80 0.91 17.34
N GLU A 103 -3.84 1.50 16.16
CA GLU A 103 -3.82 2.96 15.97
C GLU A 103 -5.21 3.45 15.56
N MET A 104 -5.77 4.38 16.32
CA MET A 104 -6.98 5.14 15.95
C MET A 104 -6.72 6.62 16.12
N ASP A 105 -7.11 7.44 15.14
CA ASP A 105 -7.01 8.91 15.20
C ASP A 105 -5.61 9.45 15.56
N GLY A 106 -4.55 8.70 15.23
CA GLY A 106 -3.16 9.06 15.53
C GLY A 106 -2.71 8.70 16.95
N GLU A 107 -3.58 8.10 17.76
CA GLU A 107 -3.27 7.57 19.08
C GLU A 107 -3.09 6.05 19.04
N ASN A 108 -2.19 5.54 19.89
CA ASN A 108 -1.89 4.11 20.01
C ASN A 108 -2.55 3.55 21.26
N PHE A 109 -3.31 2.48 21.08
CA PHE A 109 -4.00 1.77 22.14
C PHE A 109 -3.46 0.34 22.23
N SER A 110 -3.59 -0.28 23.40
CA SER A 110 -3.23 -1.69 23.55
C SER A 110 -3.96 -2.36 24.69
N PHE A 111 -4.30 -3.63 24.51
CA PHE A 111 -4.90 -4.47 25.53
C PHE A 111 -4.31 -5.88 25.51
N THR A 112 -4.49 -6.59 26.62
CA THR A 112 -4.08 -7.99 26.76
C THR A 112 -5.31 -8.88 26.61
N VAL A 113 -5.23 -9.87 25.74
CA VAL A 113 -6.28 -10.85 25.53
C VAL A 113 -6.16 -11.95 26.58
N ASP A 114 -7.25 -12.20 27.28
CA ASP A 114 -7.39 -13.32 28.22
C ASP A 114 -8.68 -14.12 28.01
N LYS A 115 -9.55 -13.66 27.10
CA LYS A 115 -10.81 -14.33 26.78
C LYS A 115 -11.07 -14.39 25.27
N ARG A 116 -11.64 -15.52 24.85
CA ARG A 116 -12.10 -15.82 23.50
C ARG A 116 -13.59 -16.14 23.53
N ILE A 117 -14.38 -15.52 22.66
CA ILE A 117 -15.82 -15.78 22.47
C ILE A 117 -16.12 -16.05 21.01
N ILE A 118 -16.94 -17.06 20.74
CA ILE A 118 -17.43 -17.38 19.40
C ILE A 118 -18.84 -16.82 19.24
N TYR A 119 -19.07 -16.03 18.18
CA TYR A 119 -20.39 -15.58 17.78
C TYR A 119 -20.86 -16.39 16.57
N GLU A 120 -21.65 -17.44 16.82
CA GLU A 120 -22.11 -18.35 15.76
C GLU A 120 -22.99 -17.66 14.70
N GLN A 121 -23.84 -16.72 15.13
CA GLN A 121 -24.75 -16.01 14.22
C GLN A 121 -24.01 -15.16 13.19
N SER A 122 -22.96 -14.44 13.61
CA SER A 122 -22.14 -13.61 12.72
C SER A 122 -20.92 -14.35 12.15
N LYS A 123 -20.65 -15.58 12.61
CA LYS A 123 -19.47 -16.39 12.26
C LYS A 123 -18.15 -15.65 12.57
N MET A 124 -18.11 -14.98 13.72
CA MET A 124 -16.98 -14.16 14.18
C MET A 124 -16.40 -14.73 15.49
N VAL A 125 -15.18 -14.32 15.82
CA VAL A 125 -14.54 -14.56 17.12
C VAL A 125 -14.16 -13.23 17.75
N ALA A 126 -14.53 -13.02 19.01
CA ALA A 126 -13.99 -11.93 19.80
C ALA A 126 -12.80 -12.37 20.65
N PHE A 127 -11.75 -11.55 20.62
CA PHE A 127 -10.61 -11.59 21.52
C PHE A 127 -10.61 -10.32 22.36
N TYR A 128 -10.73 -10.46 23.67
CA TYR A 128 -10.85 -9.29 24.55
C TYR A 128 -10.25 -9.53 25.93
N ASN A 129 -10.11 -8.44 26.67
CA ASN A 129 -9.69 -8.39 28.05
C ASN A 129 -10.93 -8.37 28.95
N LYS A 130 -11.09 -9.38 29.80
CA LYS A 130 -12.25 -9.50 30.70
C LYS A 130 -12.34 -8.40 31.77
N ASP A 131 -11.23 -7.74 32.10
CA ASP A 131 -11.15 -6.82 33.24
C ASP A 131 -11.60 -5.39 32.86
N ASN A 132 -11.48 -5.02 31.58
CA ASN A 132 -11.82 -3.68 31.09
C ASN A 132 -12.69 -3.68 29.81
N ASP A 133 -13.17 -4.86 29.40
CA ASP A 133 -14.02 -5.07 28.21
C ASP A 133 -13.42 -4.56 26.88
N GLU A 134 -12.10 -4.33 26.81
CA GLU A 134 -11.40 -3.95 25.59
C GLU A 134 -11.19 -5.17 24.69
N GLY A 135 -11.59 -5.08 23.41
CA GLY A 135 -11.56 -6.23 22.52
C GLY A 135 -11.66 -5.91 21.04
N ILE A 136 -11.43 -6.95 20.23
CA ILE A 136 -11.66 -6.96 18.78
C ILE A 136 -12.51 -8.17 18.41
N ALA A 137 -13.50 -7.98 17.53
CA ALA A 137 -14.25 -9.06 16.90
C ALA A 137 -13.75 -9.24 15.47
N VAL A 138 -13.31 -10.46 15.13
CA VAL A 138 -12.62 -10.75 13.86
C VAL A 138 -13.07 -12.06 13.20
N ALA A 139 -12.82 -12.17 11.90
CA ALA A 139 -12.83 -13.42 11.14
C ALA A 139 -11.74 -13.41 10.07
N LEU A 140 -11.36 -14.58 9.57
CA LEU A 140 -10.58 -14.69 8.34
C LEU A 140 -11.53 -14.90 7.16
N MET A 141 -11.34 -14.13 6.09
CA MET A 141 -12.12 -14.24 4.86
C MET A 141 -11.22 -14.60 3.68
N LYS A 142 -11.70 -15.52 2.81
CA LYS A 142 -11.07 -15.77 1.51
C LYS A 142 -11.74 -14.89 0.47
N LEU A 143 -10.98 -14.00 -0.14
CA LEU A 143 -11.47 -13.04 -1.12
C LEU A 143 -10.59 -13.05 -2.35
N LYS A 144 -11.18 -12.80 -3.52
CA LYS A 144 -10.44 -12.66 -4.78
C LYS A 144 -10.27 -11.18 -5.08
N LEU A 145 -9.12 -10.63 -4.70
CA LEU A 145 -8.82 -9.21 -4.89
C LEU A 145 -7.95 -9.03 -6.12
N LYS A 146 -8.48 -8.28 -7.11
CA LYS A 146 -7.80 -7.98 -8.38
C LYS A 146 -7.24 -9.25 -9.08
N GLY A 147 -7.98 -10.36 -8.97
CA GLY A 147 -7.63 -11.64 -9.59
C GLY A 147 -6.77 -12.59 -8.74
N VAL A 148 -6.32 -12.17 -7.55
CA VAL A 148 -5.51 -12.97 -6.63
C VAL A 148 -6.35 -13.43 -5.45
N ASP A 149 -6.27 -14.73 -5.11
CA ASP A 149 -6.90 -15.26 -3.90
C ASP A 149 -6.11 -14.79 -2.67
N ARG A 150 -6.81 -14.16 -1.72
CA ARG A 150 -6.24 -13.57 -0.50
C ARG A 150 -6.97 -14.05 0.74
N VAL A 151 -6.24 -14.15 1.85
CA VAL A 151 -6.82 -14.33 3.19
C VAL A 151 -6.71 -13.02 3.98
N GLU A 152 -7.84 -12.39 4.22
CA GLU A 152 -7.93 -11.11 4.93
C GLU A 152 -8.43 -11.28 6.35
N LEU A 153 -7.99 -10.38 7.24
CA LEU A 153 -8.58 -10.22 8.56
C LEU A 153 -9.73 -9.23 8.46
N PHE A 154 -10.95 -9.71 8.64
CA PHE A 154 -12.15 -8.87 8.72
C PHE A 154 -12.39 -8.48 10.17
N LEU A 155 -12.60 -7.21 10.45
CA LEU A 155 -12.87 -6.69 11.80
C LEU A 155 -14.23 -5.98 11.84
N ALA A 156 -14.95 -6.17 12.94
CA ALA A 156 -16.13 -5.40 13.30
C ALA A 156 -15.81 -4.38 14.40
N GLY A 157 -16.27 -3.15 14.22
CA GLY A 157 -16.07 -2.04 15.14
C GLY A 157 -16.88 -2.21 16.43
N ASN A 158 -16.32 -1.73 17.53
CA ASN A 158 -16.83 -2.02 18.87
C ASN A 158 -18.15 -1.27 19.20
N ASN A 159 -18.30 -0.05 18.69
CA ASN A 159 -19.38 0.88 19.09
C ASN A 159 -20.33 1.27 17.94
N ASP A 160 -20.07 0.78 16.73
CA ASP A 160 -20.85 1.10 15.55
C ASP A 160 -21.12 -0.18 14.79
N LYS A 161 -22.40 -0.56 14.73
CA LYS A 161 -22.83 -1.83 14.12
C LYS A 161 -22.52 -1.90 12.63
N ASP A 162 -22.25 -0.74 12.02
CA ASP A 162 -21.97 -0.60 10.59
C ASP A 162 -20.48 -0.37 10.30
N ALA A 163 -19.62 -0.31 11.34
CA ALA A 163 -18.18 -0.22 11.15
C ALA A 163 -17.58 -1.60 10.93
N PHE A 164 -17.24 -1.94 9.69
CA PHE A 164 -16.50 -3.15 9.36
C PHE A 164 -15.43 -2.89 8.32
N GLY A 165 -14.34 -3.66 8.34
CA GLY A 165 -13.22 -3.44 7.44
C GLY A 165 -12.36 -4.66 7.23
N SER A 166 -11.83 -4.76 6.01
CA SER A 166 -10.83 -5.75 5.62
C SER A 166 -9.43 -5.24 5.90
N TYR A 167 -8.58 -6.12 6.40
CA TYR A 167 -7.17 -5.83 6.69
C TYR A 167 -6.27 -6.80 5.96
N ILE A 168 -5.22 -6.23 5.38
CA ILE A 168 -4.15 -6.93 4.69
C ILE A 168 -2.98 -7.11 5.65
N ARG A 169 -2.42 -8.32 5.68
CA ARG A 169 -1.23 -8.61 6.48
C ARG A 169 0.02 -8.04 5.83
N GLU A 170 0.79 -7.26 6.58
CA GLU A 170 2.08 -6.76 6.13
C GLU A 170 3.13 -7.88 6.18
N GLY A 171 4.09 -7.87 5.24
CA GLY A 171 5.18 -8.86 5.17
C GLY A 171 6.00 -8.95 6.47
N LYS A 172 6.52 -10.15 6.76
CA LYS A 172 7.48 -10.37 7.86
C LYS A 172 8.87 -9.88 7.51
#